data_AF-A0AAN4YUK9-F1
#
_entry.id   AF-A0AAN4YUK9-F1
#
_cell.length_a   1.000
_cell.length_b   1.000
_cell.length_c   1.000
_cell.angle_alpha   90.00
_cell.angle_beta   90.00
_cell.angle_gamma   90.00
#
_symmetry.space_group_name_H-M   'P 1'
#
loop_
_entity.id
_entity.type
_entity.pdbx_description
1 polymer ?
#
loop_
_entity_poly.entity_id
_entity_poly.type
_entity_poly.pdbx_seq_one_letter_code
_entity_poly.pdbx_strand_id
1 'polypeptide(L)'
;MGELSPATFPLPKLHRALREISHEVHNGHGFKVLRGLPVDKYTREENVIIYAGLSSHVAPIRGRQDSTWQGKPADVLVAHVKDLSHGRDSQDIPGPVVTADKQVFHTDAGDIIALFCLSEGESGGESFLASYRDCKRSAKIPPLTEAQAEALDAVHFTAEENSISLDFHKGDIQFANNLSILHARAAFTDSIEKQ
;
A
#
# COMPACT_ATOMS: atom_id res chain seq x y z
N MET A 1 -1.76 7.44 -17.41
CA MET A 1 -2.43 6.58 -16.40
C MET A 1 -3.83 7.06 -16.02
N GLY A 2 -4.14 8.37 -16.00
CA GLY A 2 -5.47 8.87 -15.60
C GLY A 2 -6.65 8.40 -16.45
N GLU A 3 -6.40 7.92 -17.67
CA GLU A 3 -7.43 7.39 -18.58
C GLU A 3 -7.77 5.91 -18.36
N LEU A 4 -7.02 5.19 -17.50
CA LEU A 4 -7.28 3.77 -17.24
C LEU A 4 -8.50 3.59 -16.34
N SER A 5 -9.54 3.00 -16.93
CA SER A 5 -10.85 2.76 -16.34
C SER A 5 -11.39 1.40 -16.81
N PRO A 6 -12.47 0.88 -16.20
CA PRO A 6 -13.14 -0.31 -16.71
C PRO A 6 -13.58 -0.24 -18.18
N ALA A 7 -13.76 0.96 -18.74
CA ALA A 7 -14.12 1.17 -20.14
C ALA A 7 -12.92 1.06 -21.09
N THR A 8 -11.76 1.57 -20.66
CA THR A 8 -10.52 1.59 -21.46
C THR A 8 -9.61 0.38 -21.19
N PHE A 9 -9.86 -0.34 -20.10
CA PHE A 9 -9.20 -1.60 -19.73
C PHE A 9 -10.25 -2.67 -19.40
N PRO A 10 -11.03 -3.15 -20.38
CA PRO A 10 -12.13 -4.06 -20.13
C PRO A 10 -11.63 -5.46 -19.78
N LEU A 11 -12.10 -5.98 -18.64
CA LEU A 11 -11.80 -7.34 -18.17
C LEU A 11 -13.08 -8.17 -18.02
N PRO A 12 -13.82 -8.50 -19.10
CA PRO A 12 -15.18 -9.06 -18.99
C PRO A 12 -15.25 -10.36 -18.17
N LYS A 13 -14.18 -11.18 -18.19
CA LYS A 13 -14.10 -12.44 -17.44
C LYS A 13 -13.72 -12.26 -15.97
N LEU A 14 -13.04 -11.16 -15.61
CA LEU A 14 -12.55 -10.90 -14.25
C LEU A 14 -13.31 -9.77 -13.55
N HIS A 15 -14.11 -8.99 -14.30
CA HIS A 15 -14.79 -7.80 -13.81
C HIS A 15 -15.61 -8.11 -12.56
N ARG A 16 -16.41 -9.18 -12.60
CA ARG A 16 -17.22 -9.60 -11.45
C ARG A 16 -16.36 -9.87 -10.21
N ALA A 17 -15.30 -10.66 -10.33
CA ALA A 17 -14.41 -10.98 -9.21
C ALA A 17 -13.73 -9.72 -8.65
N LEU A 18 -13.30 -8.80 -9.52
CA LEU A 18 -12.72 -7.52 -9.10
C LEU A 18 -13.74 -6.61 -8.41
N ARG A 19 -15.02 -6.68 -8.79
CA ARG A 19 -16.11 -5.97 -8.08
C ARG A 19 -16.44 -6.61 -6.74
N GLU A 20 -16.31 -7.93 -6.62
CA GLU A 20 -16.41 -8.61 -5.32
C GLU A 20 -15.25 -8.20 -4.40
N ILE A 21 -14.02 -8.07 -4.92
CA ILE A 21 -12.89 -7.48 -4.19
C ILE A 21 -13.20 -6.03 -3.77
N SER A 22 -13.73 -5.20 -4.67
CA SER A 22 -14.17 -3.83 -4.35
C SER A 22 -15.14 -3.82 -3.18
N HIS A 23 -16.18 -4.67 -3.21
CA HIS A 23 -17.15 -4.76 -2.13
C HIS A 23 -16.50 -5.20 -0.81
N GLU A 24 -15.61 -6.19 -0.85
CA GLU A 24 -14.91 -6.71 0.32
C GLU A 24 -14.05 -5.64 1.01
N VAL A 25 -13.35 -4.83 0.21
CA VAL A 25 -12.49 -3.75 0.71
C VAL A 25 -13.33 -2.59 1.26
N HIS A 26 -14.43 -2.20 0.61
CA HIS A 26 -15.20 -1.03 1.04
C HIS A 26 -16.20 -1.35 2.16
N ASN A 27 -16.81 -2.53 2.13
CA ASN A 27 -17.94 -2.89 3.00
C ASN A 27 -17.70 -4.17 3.81
N GLY A 28 -16.90 -5.10 3.29
CA GLY A 28 -16.50 -6.36 3.94
C GLY A 28 -15.40 -6.16 4.98
N HIS A 29 -14.44 -7.06 5.10
CA HIS A 29 -13.40 -7.05 6.14
C HIS A 29 -12.41 -5.88 6.01
N GLY A 30 -12.47 -5.09 4.95
CA GLY A 30 -11.62 -3.92 4.79
C GLY A 30 -10.31 -4.21 4.07
N PHE A 31 -10.04 -5.46 3.66
CA PHE A 31 -8.86 -5.78 2.86
C PHE A 31 -9.09 -7.01 1.99
N LYS A 32 -8.29 -7.15 0.94
CA LYS A 32 -8.27 -8.35 0.09
C LYS A 32 -6.95 -8.46 -0.66
N VAL A 33 -6.50 -9.69 -0.90
CA VAL A 33 -5.32 -9.97 -1.74
C VAL A 33 -5.76 -10.66 -3.03
N LEU A 34 -5.38 -10.10 -4.17
CA LEU A 34 -5.44 -10.75 -5.48
C LEU A 34 -4.08 -11.39 -5.74
N ARG A 35 -4.03 -12.70 -6.01
CA ARG A 35 -2.78 -13.45 -6.09
C ARG A 35 -2.40 -13.91 -7.50
N GLY A 36 -1.09 -14.04 -7.72
CA GLY A 36 -0.54 -14.84 -8.83
C GLY A 36 -0.47 -14.15 -10.20
N LEU A 37 -0.34 -12.82 -10.24
CA LEU A 37 -0.02 -12.15 -11.51
C LEU A 37 1.38 -12.57 -12.00
N PRO A 38 1.54 -12.93 -13.28
CA PRO A 38 2.81 -13.46 -13.78
C PRO A 38 3.78 -12.31 -14.12
N VAL A 39 4.33 -11.66 -13.09
CA VAL A 39 5.18 -10.46 -13.18
C VAL A 39 6.29 -10.60 -14.22
N ASP A 40 7.00 -11.73 -14.23
CA ASP A 40 8.18 -11.96 -15.07
C ASP A 40 7.85 -12.08 -16.57
N LYS A 41 6.56 -12.21 -16.94
CA LYS A 41 6.13 -12.25 -18.34
C LYS A 41 5.98 -10.86 -18.95
N TYR A 42 6.04 -9.81 -18.14
CA TYR A 42 5.76 -8.45 -18.55
C TYR A 42 6.91 -7.52 -18.20
N THR A 43 7.10 -6.49 -19.01
CA THR A 43 8.02 -5.39 -18.68
C THR A 43 7.54 -4.63 -17.44
N ARG A 44 8.41 -3.78 -16.88
CA ARG A 44 8.04 -2.94 -15.73
C ARG A 44 6.87 -2.02 -16.06
N GLU A 45 6.86 -1.41 -17.25
CA GLU A 45 5.80 -0.52 -17.70
C GLU A 45 4.47 -1.27 -17.86
N GLU A 46 4.49 -2.45 -18.49
CA GLU A 46 3.30 -3.29 -18.64
C GLU A 46 2.75 -3.74 -17.28
N ASN A 47 3.62 -4.12 -16.33
CA ASN A 47 3.21 -4.44 -14.97
C ASN A 47 2.51 -3.25 -14.28
N VAL A 48 2.99 -2.02 -14.49
CA VAL A 48 2.34 -0.80 -13.96
C VAL A 48 0.98 -0.56 -14.64
N ILE A 49 0.86 -0.81 -15.95
CA ILE A 49 -0.42 -0.70 -16.67
C ILE A 49 -1.41 -1.76 -16.17
N ILE A 50 -0.98 -3.01 -16.00
CA ILE A 50 -1.80 -4.11 -15.45
C ILE A 50 -2.29 -3.74 -14.06
N TYR A 51 -1.38 -3.29 -13.19
CA TYR A 51 -1.69 -2.84 -11.84
C TYR A 51 -2.72 -1.71 -11.84
N ALA A 52 -2.48 -0.65 -12.61
CA ALA A 52 -3.40 0.48 -12.70
C ALA A 52 -4.76 0.07 -13.30
N GLY A 53 -4.78 -0.81 -14.30
CA GLY A 53 -5.99 -1.34 -14.92
C GLY A 53 -6.84 -2.15 -13.93
N LEU A 54 -6.22 -3.11 -13.23
CA LEU A 54 -6.89 -3.94 -12.21
C LEU A 54 -7.44 -3.07 -11.06
N SER A 55 -6.61 -2.17 -10.52
CA SER A 55 -7.01 -1.26 -9.44
C SER A 55 -8.19 -0.38 -9.84
N SER A 56 -8.33 -0.01 -11.12
CA SER A 56 -9.47 0.79 -11.61
C SER A 56 -10.83 0.10 -11.43
N HIS A 57 -10.85 -1.23 -11.39
CA HIS A 57 -12.06 -2.01 -11.11
C HIS A 57 -12.38 -2.10 -9.62
N VAL A 58 -11.40 -1.88 -8.75
CA VAL A 58 -11.53 -1.98 -7.28
C VAL A 58 -11.85 -0.61 -6.69
N ALA A 59 -10.99 0.37 -6.96
CA ALA A 59 -11.10 1.77 -6.56
C ALA A 59 -10.71 2.66 -7.76
N PRO A 60 -11.68 3.30 -8.45
CA PRO A 60 -11.42 3.93 -9.75
C PRO A 60 -10.67 5.27 -9.66
N ILE A 61 -10.71 5.94 -8.50
CA ILE A 61 -10.06 7.24 -8.27
C ILE A 61 -8.69 6.99 -7.65
N ARG A 62 -7.66 7.64 -8.20
CA ARG A 62 -6.27 7.52 -7.71
C ARG A 62 -5.89 8.76 -6.93
N GLY A 63 -5.36 8.54 -5.73
CA GLY A 63 -4.74 9.60 -4.94
C GLY A 63 -3.39 9.99 -5.53
N ARG A 64 -3.07 11.28 -5.46
CA ARG A 64 -1.74 11.79 -5.81
C ARG A 64 -0.72 11.40 -4.74
N GLN A 65 0.40 10.85 -5.17
CA GLN A 65 1.53 10.43 -4.34
C GLN A 65 2.66 11.47 -4.31
N ASP A 66 2.88 12.17 -5.43
CA ASP A 66 3.85 13.26 -5.53
C ASP A 66 3.33 14.34 -6.49
N SER A 67 3.85 15.55 -6.37
CA SER A 67 3.57 16.71 -7.22
C SER A 67 4.70 17.03 -8.20
N THR A 68 5.79 16.25 -8.20
CA THR A 68 6.91 16.41 -9.13
C THR A 68 7.37 15.10 -9.75
N TRP A 69 7.79 15.15 -11.01
CA TRP A 69 8.44 14.04 -11.72
C TRP A 69 9.61 14.58 -12.53
N GLN A 70 10.82 14.03 -12.30
CA GLN A 70 12.05 14.48 -12.95
C GLN A 70 12.28 16.01 -12.86
N GLY A 71 12.00 16.58 -11.68
CA GLY A 71 12.18 18.02 -11.41
C GLY A 71 11.14 18.94 -12.05
N LYS A 72 10.08 18.39 -12.66
CA LYS A 72 8.99 19.17 -13.25
C LYS A 72 7.67 18.93 -12.50
N PRO A 73 6.78 19.93 -12.41
CA PRO A 73 5.44 19.72 -11.85
C PRO A 73 4.70 18.61 -12.59
N ALA A 74 4.23 17.60 -11.86
CA ALA A 74 3.46 16.48 -12.38
C ALA A 74 2.69 15.79 -11.24
N ASP A 75 1.45 15.40 -11.48
CA ASP A 75 0.73 14.56 -10.53
C ASP A 75 1.17 13.10 -10.71
N VAL A 76 1.96 12.60 -9.76
CA VAL A 76 2.43 11.21 -9.73
C VAL A 76 1.40 10.36 -8.99
N LEU A 77 0.96 9.28 -9.62
CA LEU A 77 -0.14 8.43 -9.11
C LEU A 77 0.35 7.06 -8.59
N VAL A 78 1.62 6.73 -8.83
CA VAL A 78 2.23 5.46 -8.44
C VAL A 78 3.58 5.79 -7.81
N ALA A 79 3.79 5.32 -6.60
CA ALA A 79 5.06 5.39 -5.90
C ALA A 79 5.73 4.02 -5.88
N HIS A 80 7.06 4.01 -5.78
CA HIS A 80 7.83 2.79 -5.59
C HIS A 80 8.21 2.65 -4.12
N VAL A 81 7.82 1.52 -3.52
CA VAL A 81 8.26 1.10 -2.19
C VAL A 81 9.44 0.16 -2.40
N LYS A 82 10.66 0.67 -2.20
CA LYS A 82 11.92 -0.08 -2.30
C LYS A 82 13.00 0.64 -1.52
N ASP A 83 14.04 -0.07 -1.08
CA ASP A 83 15.17 0.58 -0.44
C ASP A 83 15.91 1.48 -1.47
N LEU A 84 16.07 2.76 -1.14
CA LEU A 84 16.83 3.76 -1.90
C LEU A 84 17.97 4.36 -1.08
N SER A 85 18.21 3.83 0.12
CA SER A 85 19.27 4.31 1.03
C SER A 85 20.66 4.04 0.48
N HIS A 86 20.81 2.99 -0.35
CA HIS A 86 22.08 2.69 -1.01
C HIS A 86 22.46 3.77 -2.03
N GLY A 87 23.57 4.46 -1.75
CA GLY A 87 24.13 5.49 -2.64
C GLY A 87 23.46 6.85 -2.54
N ARG A 88 22.62 7.09 -1.52
CA ARG A 88 22.08 8.42 -1.19
C ARG A 88 22.50 8.87 0.19
N ASP A 89 22.62 10.18 0.35
CA ASP A 89 22.80 10.78 1.67
C ASP A 89 21.51 10.65 2.49
N SER A 90 21.66 10.39 3.79
CA SER A 90 20.53 10.19 4.72
C SER A 90 19.51 11.35 4.75
N GLN A 91 19.95 12.57 4.41
CA GLN A 91 19.10 13.76 4.33
C GLN A 91 18.17 13.76 3.11
N ASP A 92 18.49 12.97 2.08
CA ASP A 92 17.72 12.85 0.84
C ASP A 92 16.73 11.67 0.85
N ILE A 93 16.59 10.99 1.99
CA ILE A 93 15.70 9.86 2.17
C ILE A 93 14.34 10.37 2.70
N PRO A 94 13.26 10.37 1.88
CA PRO A 94 11.97 10.94 2.24
C PRO A 94 11.18 10.20 3.33
N GLY A 95 11.71 9.11 3.89
CA GLY A 95 11.09 8.37 5.00
C GLY A 95 11.26 6.85 4.87
N PRO A 96 10.69 6.08 5.83
CA PRO A 96 10.93 4.63 5.93
C PRO A 96 10.31 3.81 4.79
N VAL A 97 9.43 4.42 3.99
CA VAL A 97 8.84 3.79 2.78
C VAL A 97 9.89 3.48 1.71
N VAL A 98 11.02 4.19 1.75
CA VAL A 98 12.16 4.00 0.83
C VAL A 98 13.43 3.54 1.55
N THR A 99 13.30 2.91 2.72
CA THR A 99 14.41 2.24 3.43
C THR A 99 14.06 0.79 3.73
N ALA A 100 15.09 0.02 4.13
CA ALA A 100 14.97 -1.33 4.68
C ALA A 100 14.34 -1.40 6.08
N ASP A 101 14.13 -0.27 6.76
CA ASP A 101 13.67 -0.24 8.15
C ASP A 101 12.22 -0.70 8.32
N LYS A 102 11.85 -1.06 9.55
CA LYS A 102 10.46 -1.35 9.90
C LYS A 102 9.59 -0.12 9.67
N GLN A 103 8.43 -0.31 9.03
CA GLN A 103 7.35 0.67 9.05
C GLN A 103 6.33 0.24 10.10
N VAL A 104 6.17 1.07 11.14
CA VAL A 104 5.18 0.85 12.21
C VAL A 104 3.74 0.99 11.69
N PHE A 105 2.75 0.53 12.45
CA PHE A 105 1.34 0.65 12.08
C PHE A 105 0.93 2.11 11.82
N HIS A 106 0.42 2.38 10.63
CA HIS A 106 0.00 3.71 10.20
C HIS A 106 -1.17 3.66 9.20
N THR A 107 -1.67 4.85 8.86
CA THR A 107 -2.57 5.10 7.72
C THR A 107 -1.91 6.10 6.79
N ASP A 108 -2.18 5.99 5.49
CA ASP A 108 -1.65 6.88 4.46
C ASP A 108 -2.63 8.00 4.05
N ALA A 109 -2.30 8.75 3.00
CA ALA A 109 -3.24 9.61 2.31
C ALA A 109 -4.14 8.81 1.36
N GLY A 110 -5.45 9.06 1.42
CA GLY A 110 -6.46 8.42 0.56
C GLY A 110 -7.22 7.30 1.25
N ASP A 111 -8.27 6.81 0.59
CA ASP A 111 -9.24 5.90 1.22
C ASP A 111 -8.83 4.42 1.09
N ILE A 112 -8.30 4.03 -0.06
CA ILE A 112 -7.89 2.66 -0.38
C ILE A 112 -6.41 2.65 -0.75
N ILE A 113 -5.63 1.83 -0.05
CA ILE A 113 -4.24 1.52 -0.39
C ILE A 113 -4.22 0.29 -1.29
N ALA A 114 -3.43 0.36 -2.35
CA ALA A 114 -3.15 -0.75 -3.23
C ALA A 114 -1.63 -0.90 -3.36
N LEU A 115 -1.13 -2.12 -3.12
CA LEU A 115 0.29 -2.46 -3.21
C LEU A 115 0.45 -3.64 -4.16
N PHE A 116 1.37 -3.55 -5.12
CA PHE A 116 1.68 -4.62 -6.05
C PHE A 116 3.10 -5.13 -5.83
N CYS A 117 3.24 -6.38 -5.41
CA CYS A 117 4.54 -6.99 -5.17
C CYS A 117 5.20 -7.41 -6.48
N LEU A 118 6.25 -6.68 -6.88
CA LEU A 118 7.06 -7.00 -8.06
C LEU A 118 8.27 -7.89 -7.72
N SER A 119 8.72 -7.85 -6.47
CA SER A 119 9.73 -8.72 -5.89
C SER A 119 9.63 -8.66 -4.37
N GLU A 120 9.90 -9.78 -3.72
CA GLU A 120 10.09 -9.87 -2.28
C GLU A 120 11.53 -9.49 -1.91
N GLY A 121 11.72 -9.05 -0.67
CA GLY A 121 13.03 -8.94 -0.06
C GLY A 121 13.75 -10.29 -0.04
N GLU A 122 15.05 -10.30 0.24
CA GLU A 122 15.77 -11.55 0.49
C GLU A 122 15.36 -12.19 1.82
N SER A 123 15.15 -11.38 2.85
CA SER A 123 14.57 -11.81 4.13
C SER A 123 13.74 -10.68 4.76
N GLY A 124 12.73 -11.04 5.55
CA GLY A 124 11.80 -10.10 6.17
C GLY A 124 10.86 -9.41 5.17
N GLY A 125 10.32 -8.25 5.55
CA GLY A 125 9.44 -7.44 4.71
C GLY A 125 7.97 -7.84 4.73
N GLU A 126 7.58 -8.69 5.68
CA GLU A 126 6.20 -9.12 5.89
C GLU A 126 5.26 -7.92 6.05
N SER A 127 4.09 -7.99 5.41
CA SER A 127 3.05 -6.98 5.54
C SER A 127 2.07 -7.38 6.64
N PHE A 128 1.76 -6.44 7.53
CA PHE A 128 0.81 -6.65 8.62
C PHE A 128 -0.41 -5.75 8.47
N LEU A 129 -1.57 -6.28 8.83
CA LEU A 129 -2.83 -5.52 8.89
C LEU A 129 -3.45 -5.64 10.28
N ALA A 130 -3.95 -4.52 10.81
CA ALA A 130 -4.71 -4.45 12.05
C ALA A 130 -5.96 -3.58 11.86
N SER A 131 -7.14 -4.11 12.20
CA SER A 131 -8.40 -3.36 12.01
C SER A 131 -8.72 -2.45 13.21
N TYR A 132 -9.29 -1.27 12.92
CA TYR A 132 -9.81 -0.34 13.92
C TYR A 132 -11.21 0.18 13.58
N ARG A 133 -11.99 -0.56 12.77
CA ARG A 133 -13.31 -0.14 12.21
C ARG A 133 -14.27 0.55 13.20
N ASP A 134 -14.27 0.13 14.45
CA ASP A 134 -15.19 0.65 15.46
C ASP A 134 -14.67 1.92 16.17
N CYS A 135 -13.44 2.34 15.88
CA CYS A 135 -12.78 3.52 16.45
C CYS A 135 -12.83 4.71 15.46
N LYS A 136 -13.97 5.39 15.37
CA LYS A 136 -14.14 6.57 14.50
C LYS A 136 -13.46 7.82 15.08
N ARG A 137 -12.56 8.45 14.32
CA ARG A 137 -11.93 9.73 14.68
C ARG A 137 -12.93 10.89 14.53
N SER A 138 -13.15 11.66 15.59
CA SER A 138 -14.02 12.85 15.56
C SER A 138 -13.34 14.04 14.87
N ALA A 139 -14.10 14.79 14.06
CA ALA A 139 -13.61 15.98 13.34
C ALA A 139 -13.23 17.16 14.25
N LYS A 140 -13.47 17.07 15.57
CA LYS A 140 -13.22 18.16 16.55
C LYS A 140 -11.98 17.93 17.41
N ILE A 141 -11.15 16.94 17.11
CA ILE A 141 -10.04 16.55 18.00
C ILE A 141 -8.87 17.54 17.86
N PRO A 142 -8.44 18.22 18.95
CA PRO A 142 -7.29 19.12 18.98
C PRO A 142 -5.94 18.37 18.94
N PRO A 143 -4.78 19.07 18.91
CA PRO A 143 -3.46 18.43 18.98
C PRO A 143 -3.29 17.51 20.19
N LEU A 144 -2.39 16.53 20.06
CA LEU A 144 -2.21 15.46 21.05
C LEU A 144 -1.68 15.98 22.39
N THR A 145 -2.33 15.60 23.48
CA THR A 145 -1.77 15.66 24.84
C THR A 145 -0.87 14.45 25.10
N GLU A 146 -0.03 14.49 26.14
CA GLU A 146 0.79 13.32 26.54
C GLU A 146 -0.06 12.06 26.78
N ALA A 147 -1.18 12.20 27.49
CA ALA A 147 -2.12 11.10 27.71
C ALA A 147 -2.73 10.54 26.40
N GLN A 148 -2.86 11.37 25.36
CA GLN A 148 -3.31 10.91 24.04
C GLN A 148 -2.18 10.25 23.23
N ALA A 149 -0.92 10.64 23.46
CA ALA A 149 0.24 9.93 22.92
C ALA A 149 0.36 8.53 23.55
N GLU A 150 0.22 8.41 24.86
CA GLU A 150 0.15 7.11 25.55
C GLU A 150 -1.02 6.25 25.04
N ALA A 151 -2.17 6.86 24.73
CA ALA A 151 -3.29 6.14 24.11
C ALA A 151 -2.96 5.65 22.69
N LEU A 152 -2.15 6.39 21.92
CA LEU A 152 -1.66 5.93 20.62
C LEU A 152 -0.66 4.79 20.75
N ASP A 153 0.20 4.81 21.77
CA ASP A 153 1.10 3.69 22.08
C ASP A 153 0.29 2.43 22.41
N ALA A 154 -0.77 2.55 23.20
CA ALA A 154 -1.67 1.43 23.47
C ALA A 154 -2.30 0.86 22.19
N VAL A 155 -2.72 1.72 21.23
CA VAL A 155 -3.21 1.28 19.92
C VAL A 155 -2.11 0.57 19.12
N HIS A 156 -0.89 1.11 19.13
CA HIS A 156 0.25 0.51 18.45
C HIS A 156 0.56 -0.89 18.98
N PHE A 157 0.73 -1.05 20.29
CA PHE A 157 1.03 -2.35 20.90
C PHE A 157 -0.12 -3.35 20.73
N THR A 158 -1.37 -2.89 20.85
CA THR A 158 -2.54 -3.75 20.58
C THR A 158 -2.54 -4.25 19.13
N ALA A 159 -2.20 -3.38 18.18
CA ALA A 159 -2.09 -3.74 16.77
C ALA A 159 -0.94 -4.75 16.54
N GLU A 160 0.21 -4.58 17.18
CA GLU A 160 1.31 -5.56 17.10
C GLU A 160 0.87 -6.94 17.59
N GLU A 161 0.18 -7.01 18.74
CA GLU A 161 -0.29 -8.27 19.33
C GLU A 161 -1.40 -8.96 18.52
N ASN A 162 -2.26 -8.20 17.85
CA ASN A 162 -3.49 -8.73 17.22
C ASN A 162 -3.46 -8.65 15.68
N SER A 163 -2.36 -8.23 15.09
CA SER A 163 -2.25 -8.14 13.64
C SER A 163 -2.23 -9.51 12.97
N ILE A 164 -2.65 -9.51 11.71
CA ILE A 164 -2.48 -10.67 10.83
C ILE A 164 -1.32 -10.35 9.90
N SER A 165 -0.34 -11.25 9.85
CA SER A 165 0.70 -11.24 8.83
C SER A 165 0.14 -11.78 7.52
N LEU A 166 0.33 -11.03 6.44
CA LEU A 166 0.01 -11.47 5.10
C LEU A 166 1.27 -12.05 4.45
N ASP A 167 1.13 -13.28 3.98
CA ASP A 167 2.09 -13.91 3.07
C ASP A 167 1.96 -13.24 1.69
N PHE A 168 2.75 -12.20 1.47
CA PHE A 168 2.65 -11.27 0.34
C PHE A 168 3.78 -11.52 -0.67
N HIS A 169 3.45 -12.25 -1.74
CA HIS A 169 4.45 -12.74 -2.69
C HIS A 169 4.48 -11.97 -3.99
N LYS A 170 5.56 -12.14 -4.75
CA LYS A 170 5.64 -11.64 -6.12
C LYS A 170 4.39 -12.02 -6.93
N GLY A 171 3.76 -11.01 -7.52
CA GLY A 171 2.52 -11.18 -8.29
C GLY A 171 1.24 -10.91 -7.49
N ASP A 172 1.34 -10.68 -6.19
CA ASP A 172 0.19 -10.34 -5.36
C ASP A 172 -0.09 -8.84 -5.40
N ILE A 173 -1.38 -8.48 -5.46
CA ILE A 173 -1.88 -7.14 -5.19
C ILE A 173 -2.68 -7.16 -3.88
N GLN A 174 -2.24 -6.39 -2.90
CA GLN A 174 -2.96 -6.15 -1.67
C GLN A 174 -3.77 -4.88 -1.78
N PHE A 175 -5.07 -4.95 -1.46
CA PHE A 175 -5.96 -3.81 -1.29
C PHE A 175 -6.34 -3.70 0.19
N ALA A 176 -6.21 -2.52 0.77
CA ALA A 176 -6.59 -2.25 2.16
C ALA A 176 -7.36 -0.93 2.27
N ASN A 177 -8.42 -0.94 3.08
CA ASN A 177 -9.23 0.23 3.40
C ASN A 177 -8.53 1.01 4.50
N ASN A 178 -7.85 2.07 4.08
CA ASN A 178 -7.01 2.92 4.91
C ASN A 178 -7.80 3.64 6.02
N LEU A 179 -9.12 3.75 5.88
CA LEU A 179 -9.99 4.37 6.87
C LEU A 179 -10.35 3.44 8.04
N SER A 180 -9.92 2.18 7.98
CA SER A 180 -10.33 1.16 8.93
C SER A 180 -9.31 0.06 9.22
N ILE A 181 -8.20 0.05 8.47
CA ILE A 181 -7.11 -0.89 8.60
C ILE A 181 -5.82 -0.07 8.75
N LEU A 182 -5.13 -0.26 9.87
CA LEU A 182 -3.73 0.11 10.03
C LEU A 182 -2.89 -0.94 9.29
N HIS A 183 -1.82 -0.48 8.65
CA HIS A 183 -0.88 -1.37 7.99
C HIS A 183 0.55 -1.08 8.43
N ALA A 184 1.38 -2.13 8.40
CA ALA A 184 2.79 -2.08 8.78
C ALA A 184 3.61 -3.00 7.89
N ARG A 185 4.93 -2.83 7.93
CA ARG A 185 5.90 -3.69 7.25
C ARG A 185 7.05 -4.00 8.19
N ALA A 186 7.46 -5.26 8.26
CA ALA A 186 8.70 -5.63 8.92
C ALA A 186 9.91 -4.95 8.26
N ALA A 187 11.03 -4.90 8.99
CA ALA A 187 12.31 -4.63 8.37
C ALA A 187 12.65 -5.76 7.39
N PHE A 188 13.46 -5.45 6.38
CA PHE A 188 13.88 -6.43 5.37
C PHE A 188 15.34 -6.24 4.97
N THR A 189 15.87 -7.20 4.23
CA THR A 189 17.19 -7.11 3.60
C THR A 189 17.07 -7.43 2.12
N ASP A 190 17.78 -6.69 1.27
CA ASP A 190 17.90 -6.99 -0.16
C ASP A 190 19.28 -7.54 -0.49
N SER A 191 19.31 -8.51 -1.40
CA SER A 191 20.57 -8.94 -2.03
C SER A 191 21.08 -7.86 -2.99
N ILE A 192 22.38 -7.89 -3.32
CA ILE A 192 23.00 -6.92 -4.25
C ILE A 192 22.27 -6.86 -5.61
N GLU A 193 21.69 -7.98 -6.05
CA GLU A 193 20.93 -8.08 -7.31
C GLU A 193 19.51 -7.50 -7.21
N LYS A 194 18.98 -7.31 -6.00
CA LYS A 194 17.63 -6.81 -5.72
C LYS A 194 17.59 -5.32 -5.31
N GLN A 195 18.75 -4.69 -5.12
CA GLN A 195 18.91 -3.26 -4.81
C GLN A 195 18.53 -2.34 -5.98
#